data_AF-A0A1Q3EG54-F1
#
_entry.id   AF-A0A1Q3EG54-F1
#
_cell.length_a   1.000
_cell.length_b   1.000
_cell.length_c   1.000
_cell.angle_alpha   90.00
_cell.angle_beta   90.00
_cell.angle_gamma   90.00
#
_symmetry.space_group_name_H-M   'P 1'
#
loop_
_entity.id
_entity.type
_entity.pdbx_description
1 polymer ?
#
loop_
_entity_poly.entity_id
_entity_poly.type
_entity_poly.pdbx_seq_one_letter_code
_entity_poly.pdbx_strand_id
1 'polypeptide(L)'
;MVVQSNGTRPPQWGPEIAREVFIITRGLGGSVLSWGRAVVLPQLEFSAVPDVTKHWALLIGDTYHQLEKASGVILYQHKPKEWYDGFTKYSVGWTNLDDDTIKWHAQRTIDSMPPTYDLTANNCQIFTLGLMNRIAPGCRQFKTL
;
A
#
# COMPACT_ATOMS: atom_id res chain seq x y z
N MET A 1 19.99 -9.85 -8.54
CA MET A 1 19.81 -10.86 -7.48
C MET A 1 18.80 -10.31 -6.50
N VAL A 2 17.55 -10.78 -6.52
CA VAL A 2 16.49 -10.27 -5.63
C VAL A 2 16.45 -11.21 -4.42
N VAL A 3 16.83 -10.70 -3.25
CA VAL A 3 16.77 -11.44 -1.99
C VAL A 3 15.31 -11.45 -1.54
N GLN A 4 14.70 -12.64 -1.51
CA GLN A 4 13.41 -12.86 -0.88
C GLN A 4 13.60 -12.71 0.64
N SER A 5 13.06 -11.65 1.24
CA SER A 5 13.07 -11.50 2.69
C SER A 5 11.79 -12.07 3.28
N ASN A 6 11.92 -13.03 4.21
CA ASN A 6 10.82 -13.63 4.97
C ASN A 6 10.24 -12.64 6.01
N GLY A 7 10.05 -11.37 5.64
CA GLY A 7 9.66 -10.30 6.55
C GLY A 7 10.80 -9.81 7.47
N THR A 8 12.00 -10.38 7.36
CA THR A 8 13.17 -9.92 8.11
C THR A 8 13.83 -8.73 7.42
N ARG A 9 14.26 -7.74 8.21
CA ARG A 9 15.03 -6.59 7.71
C ARG A 9 16.28 -7.08 6.96
N PRO A 10 16.56 -6.59 5.74
CA PRO A 10 17.79 -6.93 5.03
C PRO A 10 19.03 -6.61 5.89
N PRO A 11 19.99 -7.54 6.07
CA PRO A 11 21.13 -7.35 6.97
C PRO A 11 21.98 -6.12 6.66
N GLN A 12 22.05 -5.73 5.39
CA GLN A 12 22.78 -4.57 4.91
C GLN A 12 22.09 -3.23 5.19
N TRP A 13 20.83 -3.24 5.65
CA TRP A 13 20.10 -2.02 6.01
C TRP A 13 20.12 -1.84 7.52
N GLY A 14 20.91 -0.88 7.98
CA GLY A 14 20.92 -0.45 9.37
C GLY A 14 19.57 0.13 9.81
N PRO A 15 19.32 0.24 11.14
CA PRO A 15 18.07 0.77 11.68
C PRO A 15 17.75 2.19 11.22
N GLU A 16 18.78 2.99 10.90
CA GLU A 16 18.66 4.39 10.45
C GLU A 16 18.03 4.53 9.06
N ILE A 17 18.15 3.50 8.21
CA ILE A 17 17.74 3.56 6.81
C ILE A 17 16.65 2.55 6.45
N ALA A 18 16.50 1.49 7.25
CA ALA A 18 15.49 0.48 7.01
C ALA A 18 14.12 0.90 7.54
N ARG A 19 13.14 0.95 6.65
CA ARG A 19 11.75 1.30 6.97
C ARG A 19 10.87 0.09 6.72
N GLU A 20 10.18 -0.37 7.75
CA GLU A 20 9.22 -1.45 7.59
C GLU A 20 7.99 -0.95 6.80
N VAL A 21 7.50 -1.81 5.92
CA VAL A 21 6.37 -1.56 5.05
C VAL A 21 5.23 -2.47 5.50
N PHE A 22 4.09 -1.85 5.82
CA PHE A 22 2.86 -2.55 6.13
C PHE A 22 1.78 -2.19 5.12
N ILE A 23 0.99 -3.19 4.72
CA ILE A 23 -0.37 -2.92 4.28
C ILE A 23 -1.22 -2.70 5.52
N ILE A 24 -1.99 -1.62 5.52
CA ILE A 24 -2.94 -1.32 6.58
C ILE A 24 -4.37 -1.33 6.05
N THR A 25 -5.29 -1.88 6.84
CA THR A 25 -6.70 -1.93 6.50
C THR A 25 -7.57 -1.33 7.59
N ARG A 26 -8.61 -0.57 7.22
CA ARG A 26 -9.60 -0.04 8.17
C ARG A 26 -11.03 -0.31 7.73
N GLY A 27 -11.91 -0.46 8.72
CA GLY A 27 -13.35 -0.36 8.52
C GLY A 27 -13.75 1.02 7.99
N LEU A 28 -14.81 1.06 7.18
CA LEU A 28 -15.34 2.28 6.58
C LEU A 28 -16.06 3.13 7.64
N GLY A 29 -15.32 3.93 8.40
CA GLY A 29 -15.86 4.85 9.41
C GLY A 29 -15.49 6.30 9.11
N GLY A 30 -16.49 7.10 8.72
CA GLY A 30 -16.45 8.56 8.81
C GLY A 30 -15.43 9.32 7.94
N SER A 31 -15.73 9.43 6.65
CA SER A 31 -15.54 10.58 5.73
C SER A 31 -15.25 10.08 4.31
N VAL A 32 -16.33 9.94 3.55
CA VAL A 32 -16.40 9.94 2.07
C VAL A 32 -15.82 8.71 1.31
N LEU A 33 -16.72 7.74 1.09
CA LEU A 33 -16.92 6.97 -0.16
C LEU A 33 -15.72 6.26 -0.81
N SER A 34 -15.38 5.05 -0.32
CA SER A 34 -14.80 4.00 -1.17
C SER A 34 -15.47 2.65 -0.88
N TRP A 35 -16.51 2.35 -1.65
CA TRP A 35 -17.12 1.02 -1.71
C TRP A 35 -16.14 0.08 -2.42
N GLY A 36 -15.74 -1.03 -1.83
CA GLY A 36 -14.93 -2.05 -2.49
C GLY A 36 -15.61 -3.39 -2.38
N ARG A 37 -16.13 -3.92 -3.50
CA ARG A 37 -16.41 -5.36 -3.61
C ARG A 37 -15.12 -5.98 -4.13
N ALA A 38 -14.66 -7.01 -3.44
CA ALA A 38 -13.40 -7.72 -3.62
C ALA A 38 -12.75 -7.59 -5.01
N VAL A 39 -11.54 -7.03 -5.08
CA VAL A 39 -10.63 -7.32 -6.20
C VAL A 39 -10.40 -8.84 -6.19
N VAL A 40 -10.59 -9.50 -7.33
CA VAL A 40 -10.18 -10.90 -7.50
C VAL A 40 -8.66 -10.90 -7.54
N LEU A 41 -8.04 -11.06 -6.36
CA LEU A 41 -6.60 -11.13 -6.23
C LEU A 41 -6.16 -12.55 -6.59
N PRO A 42 -5.39 -12.75 -7.67
CA PRO A 42 -4.88 -14.07 -8.02
C PRO A 42 -3.90 -14.50 -6.92
N GLN A 43 -4.27 -15.57 -6.20
CA GLN A 43 -3.52 -16.29 -5.17
C GLN A 43 -2.34 -15.52 -4.57
N LEU A 44 -2.67 -14.72 -3.57
CA LEU A 44 -1.70 -14.05 -2.75
C LEU A 44 -1.17 -15.02 -1.70
N GLU A 45 0.13 -15.32 -1.77
CA GLU A 45 0.86 -16.15 -0.80
C GLU A 45 1.04 -15.40 0.53
N PHE A 46 -0.07 -15.08 1.20
CA PHE A 46 -0.08 -14.57 2.57
C PHE A 46 -0.70 -15.61 3.50
N SER A 47 -0.12 -15.74 4.69
CA SER A 47 -0.72 -16.49 5.79
C SER A 47 -2.11 -15.95 6.19
N ALA A 48 -2.41 -14.69 5.82
CA ALA A 48 -3.76 -14.11 5.83
C ALA A 48 -3.82 -12.98 4.79
N VAL A 49 -4.73 -13.08 3.82
CA VAL A 49 -4.99 -12.00 2.85
C VAL A 49 -5.75 -10.87 3.57
N PRO A 50 -5.35 -9.59 3.45
CA PRO A 50 -6.10 -8.50 4.06
C PRO A 50 -7.56 -8.48 3.55
N ASP A 51 -8.51 -8.10 4.40
CA ASP A 51 -9.93 -8.07 4.02
C ASP A 51 -10.14 -7.12 2.82
N VAL A 52 -10.53 -7.69 1.69
CA VAL A 52 -10.72 -7.01 0.40
C VAL A 52 -11.98 -6.14 0.36
N THR A 53 -12.78 -6.13 1.43
CA THR A 53 -13.91 -5.19 1.59
C THR A 53 -13.49 -3.89 2.31
N LYS A 54 -12.24 -3.81 2.77
CA LYS A 54 -11.71 -2.68 3.53
C LYS A 54 -10.92 -1.72 2.66
N HIS A 55 -10.78 -0.50 3.15
CA HIS A 55 -9.86 0.49 2.58
C HIS A 55 -8.42 0.09 2.88
N TRP A 56 -7.55 0.12 1.86
CA TRP A 56 -6.14 -0.24 1.97
C TRP A 56 -5.24 0.98 1.78
N ALA A 57 -4.14 0.97 2.50
CA ALA A 57 -3.07 1.95 2.36
C ALA A 57 -1.72 1.30 2.72
N LEU A 58 -0.62 2.00 2.44
CA LEU A 58 0.70 1.62 2.93
C LEU A 58 1.09 2.49 4.13
N LEU A 59 1.63 1.85 5.17
CA LEU A 59 2.36 2.51 6.26
C LEU A 59 3.84 2.18 6.09
N ILE A 60 4.68 3.21 5.97
CA ILE A 60 6.12 3.08 5.74
C ILE A 60 6.85 3.89 6.80
N GLY A 61 7.48 3.20 7.76
CA GLY A 61 7.93 3.87 8.98
C GLY A 61 6.74 4.54 9.69
N ASP A 62 6.74 5.87 9.76
CA ASP A 62 5.74 6.66 10.47
C ASP A 62 4.76 7.43 9.57
N THR A 63 4.72 7.13 8.27
CA THR A 63 3.85 7.83 7.32
C THR A 63 2.96 6.89 6.52
N TYR A 64 1.72 7.33 6.30
CA TYR A 64 0.73 6.69 5.45
C TYR A 64 0.76 7.23 4.04
N HIS A 65 0.64 6.31 3.09
CA HIS A 65 0.51 6.58 1.67
C HIS A 65 -0.77 5.90 1.17
N GLN A 66 -1.75 6.71 0.76
CA GLN A 66 -3.04 6.18 0.37
C GLN A 66 -3.64 6.91 -0.83
N LEU A 67 -4.53 6.19 -1.50
CA LEU A 67 -5.41 6.75 -2.52
C LEU A 67 -6.77 7.05 -1.90
N GLU A 68 -7.22 8.29 -1.95
CA GLU A 68 -8.59 8.67 -1.62
C GLU A 68 -9.33 9.19 -2.84
N LYS A 69 -10.66 9.08 -2.80
CA LYS A 69 -11.53 9.69 -3.81
C LYS A 69 -12.20 10.90 -3.20
N ALA A 70 -11.97 12.08 -3.78
CA ALA A 70 -12.72 13.28 -3.44
C ALA A 70 -13.35 13.85 -4.71
N SER A 71 -14.66 14.05 -4.72
CA SER A 71 -15.40 14.68 -5.83
C SER A 71 -15.13 14.06 -7.21
N GLY A 72 -14.89 12.75 -7.28
CA GLY A 72 -14.59 12.04 -8.54
C GLY A 72 -13.13 12.02 -8.95
N VAL A 73 -12.24 12.72 -8.22
CA VAL A 73 -10.81 12.79 -8.49
C VAL A 73 -10.05 11.83 -7.58
N ILE A 74 -9.01 11.23 -8.14
CA ILE A 74 -8.04 10.39 -7.43
C ILE A 74 -7.04 11.30 -6.71
N LEU A 75 -6.97 11.20 -5.38
CA LEU A 75 -6.03 11.97 -4.56
C LEU A 75 -5.04 11.04 -3.89
N TYR A 76 -3.76 11.39 -4.02
CA TYR A 76 -2.72 10.83 -3.16
C TYR A 76 -2.66 11.59 -1.84
N GLN A 77 -2.64 10.87 -0.73
CA GLN A 77 -2.40 11.45 0.58
C GLN A 77 -1.15 10.87 1.23
N HIS A 78 -0.37 11.78 1.80
CA HIS A 78 0.78 11.51 2.66
C HIS A 78 0.50 12.11 4.03
N LYS A 79 0.32 11.27 5.06
CA LYS A 79 -0.10 11.69 6.41
C LYS A 79 0.72 10.96 7.48
N PRO A 80 0.93 11.57 8.67
CA PRO A 80 1.60 10.89 9.77
C PRO A 80 0.75 9.75 10.34
N LYS A 81 1.39 8.75 10.98
CA LYS A 81 0.73 7.53 11.47
C LYS A 81 -0.38 7.78 12.49
N GLU A 82 -0.34 8.91 13.20
CA GLU A 82 -1.30 9.28 14.23
C GLU A 82 -2.63 9.77 13.64
N TRP A 83 -2.72 9.94 12.32
CA TRP A 83 -3.93 10.42 11.67
C TRP A 83 -5.11 9.44 11.79
N TYR A 84 -4.85 8.15 12.05
CA TYR A 84 -5.91 7.16 12.25
C TYR A 84 -5.44 5.90 12.99
N ASP A 85 -5.86 5.73 14.24
CA ASP A 85 -5.41 4.62 15.10
C ASP A 85 -6.15 3.29 14.86
N GLY A 86 -7.18 3.26 13.99
CA GLY A 86 -8.06 2.10 13.79
C GLY A 86 -7.63 1.10 12.72
N PHE A 87 -6.34 1.01 12.37
CA PHE A 87 -5.86 0.14 11.29
C PHE A 87 -5.42 -1.25 11.78
N THR A 88 -5.80 -2.29 11.05
CA THR A 88 -5.15 -3.61 11.11
C THR A 88 -3.90 -3.59 10.23
N LYS A 89 -2.76 -4.07 10.73
CA LYS A 89 -1.46 -4.04 10.04
C LYS A 89 -1.06 -5.43 9.54
N TYR A 90 -0.54 -5.48 8.32
CA TYR A 90 0.02 -6.66 7.66
C TYR A 90 1.43 -6.33 7.19
N SER A 91 2.46 -6.87 7.86
CA SER A 91 3.85 -6.65 7.46
C SER A 91 4.08 -7.31 6.09
N VAL A 92 4.53 -6.53 5.12
CA VAL A 92 4.80 -7.01 3.77
C VAL A 92 6.30 -7.05 3.47
N GLY A 93 7.08 -6.19 4.12
CA GLY A 93 8.54 -6.26 4.15
C GLY A 93 9.18 -4.91 4.46
N TRP A 94 10.23 -4.54 3.72
CA TRP A 94 11.10 -3.41 4.05
C TRP A 94 11.48 -2.59 2.82
N THR A 95 11.75 -1.30 3.02
CA THR A 95 12.34 -0.39 2.04
C THR A 95 13.42 0.47 2.69
N ASN A 96 14.33 1.02 1.90
CA ASN A 96 15.31 2.02 2.36
C ASN A 96 15.15 3.38 1.66
N LEU A 97 14.01 3.57 0.99
CA LEU A 97 13.70 4.80 0.25
C LEU A 97 13.23 5.90 1.20
N ASP A 98 13.63 7.13 0.91
CA ASP A 98 13.10 8.33 1.56
C ASP A 98 11.66 8.65 1.09
N ASP A 99 11.00 9.55 1.82
CA ASP A 99 9.62 9.94 1.54
C ASP A 99 9.43 10.58 0.17
N ASP A 100 10.39 11.35 -0.33
CA ASP A 100 10.24 12.04 -1.62
C ASP A 100 10.36 11.06 -2.79
N THR A 101 11.24 10.07 -2.67
CA THR A 101 11.34 8.94 -3.59
C THR A 101 10.07 8.09 -3.55
N ILE A 102 9.49 7.85 -2.38
CA ILE A 102 8.21 7.14 -2.25
C ILE A 102 7.06 7.94 -2.90
N LYS A 103 6.97 9.25 -2.68
CA LYS A 103 5.98 10.13 -3.33
C LYS A 103 6.11 10.10 -4.84
N TRP A 104 7.34 10.11 -5.35
CA TRP A 104 7.59 9.98 -6.79
C TRP A 104 7.06 8.64 -7.33
N HIS A 105 7.33 7.52 -6.64
CA HIS A 105 6.78 6.21 -7.02
C HIS A 105 5.26 6.14 -6.88
N ALA A 106 4.67 6.82 -5.90
CA ALA A 106 3.22 6.93 -5.74
C ALA A 106 2.59 7.63 -6.94
N GLN A 107 3.15 8.76 -7.39
CA GLN A 107 2.68 9.43 -8.59
C GLN A 107 2.79 8.54 -9.82
N ARG A 108 3.92 7.84 -10.00
CA ARG A 108 4.10 6.89 -11.13
C ARG A 108 3.13 5.71 -11.08
N THR A 109 2.68 5.32 -9.89
CA THR A 109 1.64 4.31 -9.72
C THR A 109 0.32 4.85 -10.22
N ILE A 110 -0.07 6.06 -9.81
CA ILE A 110 -1.29 6.73 -10.25
C ILE A 110 -1.28 6.98 -11.76
N ASP A 111 -0.16 7.42 -12.33
CA ASP A 111 -0.01 7.65 -13.77
C ASP A 111 -0.21 6.36 -14.59
N SER A 112 0.09 5.19 -14.00
CA SER A 112 -0.13 3.87 -14.61
C SER A 112 -1.52 3.28 -14.36
N MET A 113 -2.33 3.92 -13.50
CA MET A 113 -3.70 3.51 -13.22
C MET A 113 -4.65 4.11 -14.27
N PRO A 114 -5.76 3.45 -14.59
CA PRO A 114 -6.81 4.06 -15.39
C PRO A 114 -7.25 5.42 -14.82
N PRO A 115 -7.66 6.38 -15.66
CA PRO A 115 -8.01 7.73 -15.19
C PRO A 115 -9.31 7.76 -14.36
N THR A 116 -10.18 6.77 -14.52
CA THR A 116 -11.48 6.71 -13.82
C THR A 116 -11.40 5.75 -12.65
N TYR A 117 -11.58 6.27 -11.43
CA TYR A 117 -11.65 5.44 -10.23
C TYR A 117 -12.85 4.49 -10.31
N ASP A 118 -12.57 3.19 -10.22
CA ASP A 118 -13.55 2.12 -10.22
C ASP A 118 -13.38 1.32 -8.93
N LEU A 119 -14.48 1.20 -8.20
CA LEU A 119 -14.60 0.46 -6.94
C LEU A 119 -14.13 -1.01 -7.05
N THR A 120 -14.14 -1.57 -8.26
CA THR A 120 -13.80 -2.98 -8.55
C THR A 120 -12.44 -3.16 -9.23
N ALA A 121 -12.07 -2.27 -10.15
CA ALA A 121 -10.90 -2.47 -11.01
C ALA A 121 -9.82 -1.38 -10.90
N ASN A 122 -10.10 -0.25 -10.24
CA ASN A 122 -9.19 0.88 -10.15
C ASN A 122 -9.41 1.66 -8.84
N ASN A 123 -8.96 1.06 -7.73
CA ASN A 123 -9.25 1.53 -6.38
C ASN A 123 -7.98 1.64 -5.50
N CYS A 124 -8.17 1.97 -4.22
CA CYS A 124 -7.10 2.05 -3.22
C CYS A 124 -6.26 0.76 -3.08
N GLN A 125 -6.84 -0.41 -3.35
CA GLN A 125 -6.16 -1.71 -3.27
C GLN A 125 -5.18 -1.85 -4.44
N ILE A 126 -5.61 -1.54 -5.66
CA ILE A 126 -4.75 -1.53 -6.85
C ILE A 126 -3.57 -0.56 -6.67
N PHE A 127 -3.84 0.63 -6.14
CA PHE A 127 -2.78 1.60 -5.80
C PHE A 127 -1.81 1.04 -4.75
N THR A 128 -2.33 0.49 -3.66
CA THR A 128 -1.52 -0.06 -2.55
C THR A 128 -0.58 -1.15 -3.07
N LEU A 129 -1.09 -2.06 -3.90
CA LEU A 129 -0.30 -3.14 -4.49
C LEU A 129 0.72 -2.62 -5.51
N GLY A 130 0.31 -1.71 -6.39
CA GLY A 130 1.17 -1.11 -7.40
C GLY A 130 2.33 -0.32 -6.79
N LEU A 131 2.05 0.49 -5.76
CA LEU A 131 3.07 1.25 -5.04
C LEU A 131 4.02 0.30 -4.32
N MET A 132 3.49 -0.65 -3.54
CA MET A 132 4.29 -1.63 -2.81
C MET A 132 5.24 -2.40 -3.75
N ASN A 133 4.77 -2.84 -4.91
CA ASN A 133 5.61 -3.52 -5.91
C ASN A 133 6.77 -2.66 -6.44
N ARG A 134 6.64 -1.33 -6.40
CA ARG A 134 7.69 -0.39 -6.84
C ARG A 134 8.72 -0.10 -5.74
N ILE A 135 8.28 0.05 -4.48
CA ILE A 135 9.14 0.51 -3.39
C ILE A 135 9.75 -0.61 -2.55
N ALA A 136 9.21 -1.82 -2.67
CA ALA A 136 9.61 -2.99 -1.90
C ALA A 136 9.84 -4.22 -2.81
N PRO A 137 10.64 -4.12 -3.89
CA PRO A 137 10.85 -5.22 -4.84
C PRO A 137 11.68 -6.36 -4.20
N GLY A 138 11.00 -7.37 -3.67
CA GLY A 138 11.61 -8.49 -2.93
C GLY A 138 10.88 -8.86 -1.63
N CYS A 139 9.93 -8.02 -1.22
CA CYS A 139 8.96 -8.27 -0.17
C CYS A 139 7.86 -9.24 -0.68
N ARG A 140 7.04 -9.81 0.22
CA ARG A 140 6.03 -10.83 -0.16
C ARG A 140 5.24 -10.35 -1.39
N GLN A 141 5.43 -11.05 -2.51
CA GLN A 141 4.94 -10.57 -3.79
C GLN A 141 3.42 -10.71 -3.87
N PHE A 142 2.76 -9.62 -4.24
CA PHE A 142 1.42 -9.69 -4.81
C PHE A 142 1.62 -9.78 -6.33
N LYS A 143 1.39 -10.97 -6.91
CA LYS A 143 1.31 -11.10 -8.36
C LYS A 143 0.04 -10.36 -8.81
N THR A 144 0.21 -9.18 -9.39
CA THR A 144 -0.81 -8.58 -10.26
C THR A 144 -0.74 -9.27 -11.63
N LEU A 145 -1.89 -9.72 -12.13
CA LEU A 145 -2.05 -10.14 -13.53
C LEU A 145 -1.93 -8.94 -14.46
#